data_AF-A0A2M7G7J8-F1
#
_entry.id   AF-A0A2M7G7J8-F1
#
_cell.length_a   1.000
_cell.length_b   1.000
_cell.length_c   1.000
_cell.angle_alpha   90.00
_cell.angle_beta   90.00
_cell.angle_gamma   90.00
#
_symmetry.space_group_name_H-M   'P 1'
#
loop_
_entity.id
_entity.type
_entity.pdbx_description
1 polymer ?
#
loop_
_entity_poly.entity_id
_entity_poly.type
_entity_poly.pdbx_seq_one_letter_code
_entity_poly.pdbx_strand_id
1 'polypeptide(L)'
;MKFNKIVSLTEKLKLCKDARLNHEGGLAFQPSSKLELYLKACTCLIEDRFYSKADQELELLRQVIARCDRNYVLKLAHFARTQMHLRSLPILLLAEASVMHSGNEFVEKALTKEASFSTNIQKSKICSLTKLL
;
A
#
# COMPACT_ATOMS: atom_id res chain seq x y z
N MET A 1 -46.69 -8.96 25.51
CA MET A 1 -45.22 -8.75 25.61
C MET A 1 -44.70 -8.33 24.25
N LYS A 2 -44.04 -7.18 24.13
CA LYS A 2 -43.31 -6.81 22.91
C LYS A 2 -41.93 -7.45 23.00
N PHE A 3 -41.68 -8.51 22.24
CA PHE A 3 -40.33 -9.06 22.13
C PHE A 3 -39.45 -8.03 21.43
N ASN A 4 -38.34 -7.65 22.06
CA ASN A 4 -37.34 -6.82 21.41
C ASN A 4 -36.85 -7.58 20.17
N LYS A 5 -37.03 -7.02 18.98
CA LYS A 5 -36.64 -7.68 17.73
C LYS A 5 -35.12 -7.79 17.74
N ILE A 6 -34.61 -9.00 17.98
CA ILE A 6 -33.17 -9.27 17.93
C ILE A 6 -32.80 -9.19 16.44
N VAL A 7 -32.31 -8.02 16.04
CA VAL A 7 -31.85 -7.77 14.67
C VAL A 7 -30.66 -8.69 14.41
N SER A 8 -30.73 -9.45 13.32
CA SER A 8 -29.68 -10.40 12.95
C SER A 8 -28.38 -9.65 12.70
N LEU A 9 -27.23 -10.30 12.97
CA LEU A 9 -25.92 -9.70 12.74
C LEU A 9 -25.80 -9.22 11.28
N THR A 10 -26.32 -10.00 10.34
CA THR A 10 -26.33 -9.69 8.91
C THR A 10 -27.09 -8.41 8.58
N GLU A 11 -28.23 -8.15 9.22
CA GLU A 11 -28.99 -6.90 9.04
C GLU A 11 -28.24 -5.70 9.61
N LYS A 12 -27.55 -5.86 10.75
CA LYS A 12 -26.73 -4.79 11.34
C LYS A 12 -25.53 -4.45 10.45
N LEU A 13 -24.85 -5.47 9.92
CA LEU A 13 -23.68 -5.29 9.06
C LEU A 13 -24.06 -4.62 7.72
N LYS A 14 -25.25 -4.91 7.17
CA LYS A 14 -25.76 -4.25 5.94
C LYS A 14 -26.02 -2.75 6.12
N LEU A 15 -26.25 -2.30 7.35
CA LEU A 15 -26.53 -0.88 7.64
C LEU A 15 -25.25 -0.04 7.70
N CYS A 16 -24.08 -0.67 7.82
CA CYS A 16 -22.81 0.04 7.87
C CYS A 16 -22.48 0.68 6.51
N LYS A 17 -22.03 1.93 6.53
CA LYS A 17 -21.69 2.71 5.32
C LYS A 17 -20.62 2.05 4.46
N ASP A 18 -19.70 1.34 5.09
CA ASP A 18 -18.56 0.69 4.43
C ASP A 18 -18.86 -0.76 4.03
N ALA A 19 -20.12 -1.20 4.16
CA ALA A 19 -20.52 -2.55 3.78
C ALA A 19 -20.41 -2.73 2.26
N ARG A 20 -19.71 -3.79 1.85
CA ARG A 20 -19.47 -4.16 0.44
C ARG A 20 -19.59 -5.67 0.28
N LEU A 21 -19.87 -6.14 -0.92
CA LEU A 21 -19.80 -7.58 -1.23
C LEU A 21 -18.37 -7.95 -1.65
N ASN A 22 -17.90 -9.11 -1.19
CA ASN A 22 -16.64 -9.70 -1.65
C ASN A 22 -16.81 -10.37 -3.04
N HIS A 23 -15.75 -10.98 -3.56
CA HIS A 23 -15.77 -11.67 -4.86
C HIS A 23 -16.82 -12.79 -4.94
N GLU A 24 -17.15 -13.44 -3.82
CA GLU A 24 -18.12 -14.54 -3.71
C GLU A 24 -19.53 -14.06 -3.30
N GLY A 25 -19.79 -12.75 -3.31
CA GLY A 25 -21.09 -12.18 -2.92
C GLY A 25 -21.38 -12.20 -1.42
N GLY A 26 -20.40 -12.56 -0.58
CA GLY A 26 -20.46 -12.46 0.88
C GLY A 26 -20.29 -11.02 1.38
N LEU A 27 -20.92 -10.68 2.50
CA LEU A 27 -20.83 -9.35 3.09
C LEU A 27 -19.45 -9.10 3.72
N ALA A 28 -18.84 -7.98 3.38
CA ALA A 28 -17.50 -7.55 3.79
C ALA A 28 -17.47 -6.03 4.02
N PHE A 29 -16.29 -5.51 4.38
CA PHE A 29 -16.08 -4.09 4.63
C PHE A 29 -15.01 -3.50 3.71
N GLN A 30 -15.25 -2.30 3.20
CA GLN A 30 -14.26 -1.53 2.48
C GLN A 30 -13.26 -0.93 3.48
N PRO A 31 -11.97 -1.27 3.40
CA PRO A 31 -10.95 -0.64 4.24
C PRO A 31 -10.76 0.83 3.83
N SER A 32 -10.34 1.67 4.79
CA SER A 32 -9.84 3.02 4.49
C SER A 32 -8.57 2.95 3.64
N SER A 33 -8.27 3.98 2.83
CA SER A 33 -7.10 3.96 1.94
C SER A 33 -5.78 3.65 2.65
N LYS A 34 -5.60 4.17 3.87
CA LYS A 34 -4.40 3.91 4.69
C LYS A 34 -4.32 2.45 5.13
N LEU A 35 -5.45 1.89 5.59
CA LEU A 35 -5.52 0.48 5.99
C LEU A 35 -5.36 -0.45 4.79
N GLU A 36 -5.98 -0.10 3.65
CA GLU A 36 -5.84 -0.82 2.39
C GLU A 36 -4.37 -0.88 1.96
N LEU A 37 -3.66 0.26 2.02
CA LEU A 37 -2.25 0.33 1.70
C LEU A 37 -1.40 -0.52 2.64
N TYR A 38 -1.66 -0.44 3.95
CA TYR A 38 -0.94 -1.24 4.95
C TYR A 38 -1.15 -2.74 4.73
N LEU A 39 -2.41 -3.17 4.60
CA LEU A 39 -2.75 -4.58 4.37
C LEU A 39 -2.09 -5.08 3.08
N LYS A 40 -2.20 -4.33 1.98
CA LYS A 40 -1.54 -4.69 0.72
C LYS A 40 -0.02 -4.71 0.87
N ALA A 41 0.60 -3.72 1.51
CA ALA A 41 2.05 -3.70 1.69
C ALA A 41 2.57 -4.82 2.61
N CYS A 42 1.78 -5.29 3.57
CA CYS A 42 2.21 -6.39 4.45
C CYS A 42 1.94 -7.77 3.86
N THR A 43 0.95 -7.90 2.97
CA THR A 43 0.49 -9.21 2.46
C THR A 43 0.77 -9.44 0.98
N CYS A 44 0.99 -8.39 0.19
CA CYS A 44 1.27 -8.53 -1.24
C CYS A 44 2.74 -8.87 -1.46
N LEU A 45 2.99 -10.17 -1.60
CA LEU A 45 3.94 -10.62 -2.60
C LEU A 45 3.32 -10.27 -3.97
N ILE A 46 4.09 -9.58 -4.83
CA ILE A 46 3.63 -9.23 -6.18
C ILE A 46 3.72 -10.50 -7.01
N GLU A 47 2.69 -11.33 -6.88
CA GLU A 47 2.56 -12.64 -7.51
C GLU A 47 1.10 -12.90 -7.91
N ASP A 48 0.91 -13.88 -8.79
CA ASP A 48 -0.41 -14.29 -9.22
C ASP A 48 -1.18 -14.96 -8.07
N ARG A 49 -2.41 -14.51 -7.84
CA ARG A 49 -3.34 -15.05 -6.83
C ARG A 49 -4.59 -15.61 -7.48
N PHE A 50 -5.40 -16.26 -6.65
CA PHE A 50 -6.65 -16.90 -7.08
C PHE A 50 -7.63 -15.94 -7.78
N TYR A 51 -7.74 -14.69 -7.30
CA TYR A 51 -8.68 -13.69 -7.84
C TYR A 51 -7.99 -12.54 -8.62
N SER A 52 -6.66 -12.50 -8.67
CA SER A 52 -5.93 -11.37 -9.26
C SER A 52 -4.57 -11.75 -9.81
N LYS A 53 -4.12 -10.99 -10.81
CA LYS A 53 -2.79 -11.16 -11.43
C LYS A 53 -1.78 -10.20 -10.84
N ALA A 54 -0.50 -10.57 -10.87
CA ALA A 54 0.59 -9.79 -10.29
C ALA A 54 0.64 -8.34 -10.83
N ASP A 55 0.50 -8.18 -12.15
CA ASP A 55 0.55 -6.85 -12.79
C ASP A 55 -0.63 -5.96 -12.38
N GLN A 56 -1.82 -6.55 -12.26
CA GLN A 56 -3.02 -5.85 -11.81
C GLN A 56 -2.88 -5.41 -10.35
N GLU A 57 -2.26 -6.23 -9.50
CA GLU A 57 -2.00 -5.88 -8.10
C GLU A 57 -1.00 -4.74 -7.95
N LEU A 58 0.04 -4.71 -8.78
CA LEU A 58 0.98 -3.59 -8.79
C LEU A 58 0.28 -2.28 -9.17
N GLU A 59 -0.58 -2.32 -10.18
CA GLU A 59 -1.33 -1.14 -10.62
C GLU A 59 -2.35 -0.68 -9.56
N LEU A 60 -3.07 -1.62 -8.94
CA LEU A 60 -3.95 -1.32 -7.82
C LEU A 60 -3.19 -0.72 -6.63
N LEU A 61 -2.00 -1.25 -6.32
CA LEU A 61 -1.15 -0.72 -5.26
C LEU A 61 -0.76 0.74 -5.55
N ARG A 62 -0.37 1.07 -6.79
CA ARG A 62 -0.08 2.44 -7.21
C ARG A 62 -1.27 3.37 -7.03
N GLN A 63 -2.46 2.93 -7.43
CA GLN A 63 -3.70 3.70 -7.25
C GLN A 63 -4.04 3.93 -5.76
N VAL A 64 -3.77 2.95 -4.90
CA VAL A 64 -3.93 3.09 -3.44
C VAL A 64 -2.91 4.08 -2.87
N ILE A 65 -1.64 4.00 -3.30
CA ILE A 65 -0.57 4.93 -2.88
C ILE A 65 -0.91 6.36 -3.27
N ALA A 66 -1.41 6.59 -4.48
CA ALA A 66 -1.81 7.91 -4.97
C ALA A 66 -2.94 8.55 -4.15
N ARG A 67 -3.78 7.72 -3.49
CA ARG A 67 -4.85 8.18 -2.59
C ARG A 67 -4.39 8.41 -1.14
N CYS A 68 -3.13 8.14 -0.82
CA CYS A 68 -2.59 8.24 0.53
C CYS A 68 -1.64 9.43 0.69
N ASP A 69 -1.49 9.90 1.94
CA ASP A 69 -0.54 10.95 2.28
C ASP A 69 0.90 10.45 2.09
N ARG A 70 1.75 11.23 1.41
CA ARG A 70 3.18 10.92 1.24
C ARG A 70 3.89 10.57 2.56
N ASN A 71 3.65 11.36 3.61
CA ASN A 71 4.27 11.16 4.92
C ASN A 71 3.91 9.78 5.51
N TYR A 72 2.70 9.29 5.21
CA TYR A 72 2.28 7.95 5.61
C TYR A 72 3.00 6.88 4.81
N VAL A 73 3.12 7.05 3.48
CA VAL A 73 3.84 6.12 2.58
C VAL A 73 5.32 5.98 3.00
N LEU A 74 5.99 7.09 3.31
CA LEU A 74 7.38 7.09 3.76
C LEU A 74 7.56 6.41 5.12
N LYS A 75 6.67 6.69 6.08
CA LYS A 75 6.66 6.01 7.38
C LYS A 75 6.40 4.51 7.22
N LEU A 76 5.50 4.13 6.31
CA LEU A 76 5.21 2.74 6.00
C LEU A 76 6.41 2.04 5.35
N ALA A 77 7.13 2.70 4.45
CA ALA A 77 8.35 2.16 3.87
C ALA A 77 9.41 1.88 4.95
N HIS A 78 9.60 2.83 5.87
CA HIS A 78 10.50 2.65 7.00
C HIS A 78 10.06 1.50 7.92
N PHE A 79 8.77 1.41 8.26
CA PHE A 79 8.20 0.33 9.05
C PHE A 79 8.37 -1.04 8.37
N ALA A 80 8.05 -1.12 7.07
CA ALA A 80 8.17 -2.33 6.27
C ALA A 80 9.61 -2.86 6.25
N ARG A 81 10.60 -1.96 6.28
CA ARG A 81 12.02 -2.33 6.33
C ARG A 81 12.47 -2.75 7.72
N THR A 82 12.12 -1.97 8.74
CA THR A 82 12.68 -2.10 10.09
C THR A 82 11.97 -3.15 10.93
N GLN A 83 10.65 -3.27 10.80
CA GLN A 83 9.83 -4.15 11.61
C GLN A 83 9.39 -5.40 10.83
N MET A 84 9.02 -5.25 9.57
CA MET A 84 8.58 -6.37 8.72
C MET A 84 9.73 -7.03 7.94
N HIS A 85 10.93 -6.43 7.95
CA HIS A 85 12.12 -6.90 7.24
C HIS A 85 11.92 -7.20 5.74
N LEU A 86 10.98 -6.51 5.09
CA LEU A 86 10.70 -6.70 3.67
C LEU A 86 11.81 -6.12 2.81
N ARG A 87 12.15 -6.81 1.71
CA ARG A 87 13.24 -6.41 0.80
C ARG A 87 12.76 -5.50 -0.33
N SER A 88 11.77 -5.95 -1.10
CA SER A 88 11.38 -5.28 -2.35
C SER A 88 10.38 -4.14 -2.13
N LEU A 89 9.48 -4.29 -1.15
CA LEU A 89 8.40 -3.31 -0.93
C LEU A 89 8.87 -1.96 -0.40
N PRO A 90 9.83 -1.85 0.54
CA PRO A 90 10.31 -0.53 0.96
C PRO A 90 10.88 0.28 -0.21
N ILE A 91 11.60 -0.38 -1.13
CA ILE A 91 12.16 0.25 -2.32
C ILE A 91 11.05 0.74 -3.25
N LEU A 92 10.03 -0.10 -3.50
CA LEU A 92 8.88 0.27 -4.32
C LEU A 92 8.14 1.48 -3.72
N LEU A 93 7.84 1.46 -2.41
CA LEU A 93 7.15 2.55 -1.73
C LEU A 93 7.96 3.85 -1.78
N LEU A 94 9.29 3.78 -1.64
CA LEU A 94 10.16 4.94 -1.78
C LEU A 94 10.18 5.48 -3.21
N ALA A 95 10.22 4.59 -4.21
CA ALA A 95 10.18 4.97 -5.63
C ALA A 95 8.86 5.67 -5.96
N GLU A 96 7.71 5.10 -5.60
CA GLU A 96 6.39 5.71 -5.83
C GLU A 96 6.26 7.04 -5.06
N ALA A 97 6.73 7.11 -3.81
CA ALA A 97 6.73 8.36 -3.05
C ALA A 97 7.61 9.46 -3.69
N SER A 98 8.68 9.08 -4.40
CA SER A 98 9.54 10.02 -5.12
C SER A 98 8.83 10.63 -6.33
N VAL A 99 8.07 9.82 -7.08
CA VAL A 99 7.32 10.25 -8.27
C VAL A 99 6.21 11.25 -7.91
N MET A 100 5.60 11.12 -6.73
CA MET A 100 4.54 12.05 -6.27
C MET A 100 4.99 13.52 -6.10
N HIS A 101 6.29 13.81 -6.07
CA HIS A 101 6.83 15.18 -6.05
C HIS A 101 8.35 15.14 -6.31
N SER A 102 8.74 15.58 -7.49
CA SER A 102 10.12 15.82 -7.91
C SER A 102 10.71 16.96 -7.08
N GLY A 103 11.47 16.67 -6.01
CA GLY A 103 12.24 17.74 -5.33
C GLY A 103 12.41 17.68 -3.80
N ASN A 104 12.20 16.55 -3.12
CA ASN A 104 12.41 16.49 -1.66
C ASN A 104 13.69 15.74 -1.26
N GLU A 105 14.60 16.45 -0.58
CA GLU A 105 15.84 15.97 0.07
C GLU A 105 15.61 14.77 1.02
N PHE A 106 14.39 14.63 1.57
CA PHE A 106 14.02 13.55 2.49
C PHE A 106 14.00 12.17 1.82
N VAL A 107 13.59 12.10 0.54
CA VAL A 107 13.59 10.85 -0.22
C VAL A 107 15.03 10.42 -0.50
N GLU A 108 15.91 11.37 -0.84
CA GLU A 108 17.33 11.09 -1.06
C GLU A 108 18.03 10.56 0.20
N LYS A 109 17.73 11.13 1.38
CA LYS A 109 18.25 10.64 2.66
C LYS A 109 17.75 9.23 2.99
N ALA A 110 16.47 8.95 2.75
CA ALA A 110 15.90 7.62 2.95
C ALA A 110 16.52 6.60 1.97
N LEU A 111 16.61 6.94 0.68
CA LEU A 111 17.26 6.11 -0.34
C LEU A 111 18.74 5.89 -0.05
N THR A 112 19.47 6.89 0.45
CA THR A 112 20.91 6.77 0.76
C THR A 112 21.15 5.83 1.95
N LYS A 113 20.27 5.87 2.96
CA LYS A 113 20.31 4.97 4.11
C LYS A 113 19.93 3.53 3.75
N GLU A 114 19.03 3.34 2.80
CA GLU A 114 18.62 2.01 2.31
C GLU A 114 19.62 1.42 1.28
N ALA A 115 20.17 2.25 0.38
CA ALA A 115 21.12 1.85 -0.66
C ALA A 115 22.49 1.41 -0.12
N SER A 116 22.81 1.76 1.13
CA SER A 116 24.03 1.30 1.81
C SER A 116 23.91 -0.13 2.35
N PHE A 117 22.69 -0.72 2.39
CA PHE A 117 22.45 -2.08 2.88
C PHE A 117 22.17 -3.12 1.79
N SER A 118 21.72 -2.70 0.59
CA SER A 118 21.57 -3.60 -0.56
C SER A 118 22.57 -3.23 -1.65
N THR A 119 23.54 -4.11 -1.85
CA THR A 119 24.57 -4.08 -2.90
C THR A 119 24.08 -3.52 -4.26
N ASN A 120 24.80 -2.48 -4.71
CA ASN A 120 25.26 -2.24 -6.09
C ASN A 120 24.28 -2.16 -7.27
N ILE A 121 22.98 -1.85 -7.09
CA ILE A 121 22.06 -1.72 -8.23
C ILE A 121 21.28 -0.39 -8.14
N GLN A 122 21.53 0.50 -9.12
CA GLN A 122 20.83 1.77 -9.43
C GLN A 122 21.25 3.11 -8.80
N LYS A 123 22.52 3.32 -8.39
CA LYS A 123 22.98 4.71 -8.12
C LYS A 123 23.07 5.57 -9.39
N SER A 124 23.31 4.97 -10.57
CA SER A 124 23.52 5.71 -11.82
C SER A 124 22.25 6.02 -12.64
N LYS A 125 21.19 5.19 -12.53
CA LYS A 125 19.95 5.40 -13.31
C LYS A 125 18.93 6.32 -12.63
N ILE A 126 18.92 6.38 -11.30
CA ILE A 126 17.94 7.21 -10.57
C ILE A 126 18.32 8.71 -10.66
N CYS A 127 19.62 9.04 -10.67
CA CYS A 127 20.10 10.43 -10.77
C CYS A 127 20.01 11.02 -12.19
N SER A 128 19.91 10.18 -13.24
CA SER A 128 19.73 10.64 -14.63
C SER A 128 18.27 10.93 -14.97
N LEU A 129 17.32 10.24 -14.31
CA LEU A 129 15.88 10.42 -14.56
C LEU A 129 15.31 11.70 -13.94
N THR A 130 15.94 12.26 -12.90
CA THR A 130 15.54 13.54 -12.28
C THR A 130 16.02 14.78 -13.04
N LYS A 131 16.83 14.64 -14.10
CA LYS A 131 17.29 15.76 -14.95
C LYS A 131 16.56 15.88 -16.30
N LEU A 132 15.66 14.95 -16.61
CA LEU A 132 14.96 14.86 -17.90
C LEU A 132 13.43 15.08 -17.81
N LEU A 133 12.93 15.45 -16.63
CA LEU A 133 11.56 15.95 -16.39
C LEU A 133 11.66 17.30 -15.69
#